data_AF-A0A2S9BI83-F1
#
_entry.id   AF-A0A2S9BI83-F1
#
_cell.length_a   1.000
_cell.length_b   1.000
_cell.length_c   1.000
_cell.angle_alpha   90.00
_cell.angle_beta   90.00
_cell.angle_gamma   90.00
#
_symmetry.space_group_name_H-M   'P 1'
#
loop_
_entity.id
_entity.type
_entity.pdbx_description
1 polymer ?
#
loop_
_entity_poly.entity_id
_entity_poly.type
_entity_poly.pdbx_seq_one_letter_code
_entity_poly.pdbx_strand_id
1 'polypeptide(L)' 'MVVCEGQLDGEFKGFEDQDTIFHFYGGQKWRQATYYYYYHYAYMPRAKVVREGGKLMLHVNGLNVSVEVVQA' A
#
# COMPACT_ATOMS: atom_id res chain seq x y z
N MET A 1 -3.18 -10.72 -10.26
CA MET A 1 -3.79 -9.72 -11.18
C MET A 1 -3.59 -8.34 -10.58
N VAL A 2 -3.09 -7.36 -11.34
CA VAL A 2 -2.98 -5.98 -10.85
C VAL A 2 -4.37 -5.33 -10.85
N VAL A 3 -4.75 -4.72 -9.73
CA VAL A 3 -6.06 -4.07 -9.52
C VAL A 3 -5.92 -2.54 -9.52
N CYS A 4 -4.80 -2.04 -9.00
CA CYS A 4 -4.46 -0.61 -8.99
C CYS A 4 -2.93 -0.50 -9.09
N GLU A 5 -2.43 0.49 -9.81
CA GLU A 5 -1.00 0.77 -9.94
C GLU A 5 -0.81 2.27 -10.15
N GLY A 6 0.24 2.84 -9.56
CA GLY A 6 0.51 4.27 -9.64
C GLY A 6 1.53 4.71 -8.60
N GLN A 7 1.52 5.99 -8.26
CA GLN A 7 2.28 6.54 -7.14
C GLN A 7 1.38 6.72 -5.93
N LEU A 8 1.93 6.48 -4.74
CA LEU A 8 1.34 7.00 -3.51
C LEU A 8 1.46 8.53 -3.48
N ASP A 9 0.46 9.17 -2.90
CA ASP A 9 0.43 10.62 -2.74
C ASP A 9 1.25 11.05 -1.53
N GLY A 10 2.15 12.02 -1.73
CA GLY A 10 2.98 12.58 -0.66
C GLY A 10 3.98 11.60 -0.04
N GLU A 11 4.14 11.70 1.29
CA GLU A 11 5.10 10.92 2.06
C GLU A 11 4.55 9.52 2.37
N PHE A 12 5.35 8.49 2.09
CA PHE A 12 5.19 7.15 2.62
C PHE A 12 6.18 6.94 3.76
N LYS A 13 5.69 6.58 4.94
CA LYS A 13 6.52 6.34 6.15
C LYS A 13 6.64 4.88 6.51
N GLY A 14 6.04 4.00 5.70
CA GLY A 14 5.99 2.58 5.95
C GLY A 14 4.58 2.06 6.21
N PHE A 15 4.54 0.92 6.90
CA PHE A 15 3.34 0.28 7.40
C PHE A 15 3.28 0.49 8.91
N GLU A 16 2.11 0.86 9.44
CA GLU A 16 1.95 1.13 10.87
C GLU A 16 0.95 0.15 11.49
N ASP A 17 -0.33 0.29 11.12
CA ASP A 17 -1.45 -0.50 11.65
C ASP A 17 -2.68 -0.44 10.74
N GLN A 18 -3.84 -0.85 11.24
CA GLN A 18 -5.09 -0.92 10.48
C GLN A 18 -5.76 0.44 10.23
N ASP A 19 -5.26 1.53 10.83
CA ASP A 19 -5.70 2.90 10.55
C ASP A 19 -4.88 3.56 9.44
N THR A 20 -3.80 2.90 8.98
CA THR A 20 -2.97 3.37 7.87
C THR A 20 -3.73 3.33 6.54
N ILE A 21 -3.88 4.50 5.91
CA ILE A 21 -4.50 4.65 4.58
C ILE A 21 -3.44 5.06 3.55
N PHE A 22 -3.34 4.29 2.49
CA PHE A 22 -2.51 4.57 1.32
C PHE A 22 -3.35 5.26 0.26
N HIS A 23 -3.08 6.55 0.04
CA HIS A 23 -3.69 7.32 -1.04
C HIS A 23 -2.85 7.18 -2.30
N PHE A 24 -3.45 6.74 -3.40
CA PHE A 24 -2.83 6.82 -4.71
C PHE A 24 -3.12 8.18 -5.33
N TYR A 25 -2.18 8.71 -6.10
CA TYR A 25 -2.35 9.98 -6.84
C TYR A 25 -3.56 9.94 -7.81
N GLY A 26 -3.94 8.74 -8.28
CA GLY A 26 -5.14 8.52 -9.10
C GLY A 26 -6.47 8.58 -8.34
N GLY A 27 -6.45 8.81 -7.02
CA GLY A 27 -7.63 8.97 -6.17
C GLY A 27 -8.07 7.70 -5.45
N GLN A 28 -7.62 6.51 -5.87
CA GLN A 28 -7.92 5.28 -5.14
C GLN A 28 -7.27 5.28 -3.76
N LYS A 29 -8.00 4.72 -2.78
CA LYS A 29 -7.54 4.60 -1.40
C LYS A 29 -7.60 3.16 -0.93
N TRP A 30 -6.59 2.76 -0.18
CA TRP A 30 -6.46 1.43 0.36
C TRP A 30 -6.07 1.53 1.83
N ARG A 31 -6.77 0.82 2.70
CA ARG A 31 -6.44 0.75 4.12
C ARG A 31 -5.74 -0.57 4.40
N GLN A 32 -4.70 -0.53 5.22
CA GLN A 32 -4.04 -1.73 5.71
C GLN A 32 -5.05 -2.63 6.47
N ALA A 33 -5.08 -3.92 6.13
CA ALA A 33 -6.07 -4.86 6.65
C ALA A 33 -5.62 -5.55 7.95
N THR A 34 -4.31 -5.69 8.14
CA THR A 34 -3.70 -6.42 9.26
C THR A 34 -2.60 -5.62 9.91
N TYR A 35 -2.44 -5.73 11.23
CA TYR A 35 -1.31 -5.11 11.92
C TYR A 35 0.02 -5.64 11.39
N TYR A 36 0.86 -4.72 10.91
CA TYR A 36 2.23 -5.00 10.49
C TYR A 36 2.98 -3.67 10.49
N TYR A 37 3.96 -3.55 11.38
CA TYR A 37 4.80 -2.37 11.50
C TYR A 37 6.09 -2.56 10.69
N TYR A 38 6.37 -1.61 9.80
CA TYR A 38 7.62 -1.55 9.05
C TYR A 38 7.90 -0.12 8.62
N TYR A 39 8.92 0.50 9.20
CA TYR A 39 9.30 1.86 8.83
C TYR A 39 10.10 1.91 7.53
N HIS A 40 9.69 2.77 6.61
CA HIS A 40 10.45 3.10 5.41
C HIS A 40 9.99 4.45 4.86
N TYR A 41 10.93 5.40 4.77
CA TYR A 41 10.62 6.71 4.18
C TYR A 41 10.82 6.69 2.67
N ALA A 42 9.79 7.10 1.92
CA ALA A 42 9.89 7.42 0.51
C ALA A 42 8.93 8.54 0.13
N TYR A 43 9.35 9.43 -0.76
CA TYR A 43 8.48 10.48 -1.31
C TYR A 43 7.85 10.02 -2.63
N MET A 44 6.52 9.99 -2.67
CA MET A 44 5.69 9.55 -3.80
C MET A 44 6.15 8.23 -4.45
N PRO A 45 6.38 7.14 -3.68
CA PRO A 45 6.87 5.90 -4.24
C PRO A 45 5.84 5.28 -5.19
N ARG A 46 6.34 4.55 -6.19
CA ARG A 46 5.47 3.68 -7.00
C ARG A 46 4.95 2.54 -6.15
N ALA A 47 3.68 2.20 -6.32
CA ALA A 47 3.03 1.09 -5.64
C ALA A 47 2.02 0.42 -6.57
N LYS A 48 1.64 -0.81 -6.21
CA LYS A 48 0.57 -1.55 -6.88
C LYS A 48 -0.19 -2.39 -5.88
N VAL A 49 -1.49 -2.52 -6.10
CA VAL A 49 -2.35 -3.48 -5.40
C VAL A 49 -2.57 -4.67 -6.31
N VAL A 50 -2.21 -5.85 -5.83
CA VAL A 50 -2.29 -7.10 -6.57
C VAL A 50 -3.25 -8.04 -5.86
N ARG A 51 -4.13 -8.69 -6.62
CA ARG A 51 -4.92 -9.82 -6.12
C ARG A 51 -4.08 -11.10 -6.13
N GLU A 52 -3.86 -11.66 -4.94
CA GLU A 52 -3.01 -12.83 -4.66
C GLU A 52 -3.75 -13.74 -3.67
N GLY A 53 -3.98 -15.01 -4.01
CA GLY A 53 -4.61 -15.97 -3.10
C GLY A 53 -5.98 -15.55 -2.55
N GLY A 54 -6.76 -14.76 -3.30
CA GLY A 54 -8.05 -14.21 -2.87
C GLY A 54 -7.96 -12.90 -2.06
N LYS A 55 -6.76 -12.49 -1.67
CA LYS A 55 -6.48 -11.26 -0.92
C LYS A 55 -5.99 -10.15 -1.84
N LEU A 56 -6.02 -8.91 -1.35
CA LEU A 56 -5.44 -7.75 -2.02
C LEU A 56 -4.19 -7.35 -1.25
N MET A 57 -3.06 -7.31 -1.95
CA MET A 57 -1.75 -7.05 -1.37
C MET A 57 -1.18 -5.76 -1.94
N LEU A 58 -0.76 -4.84 -1.08
CA LEU A 58 -0.05 -3.63 -1.47
C LEU A 58 1.45 -3.91 -1.52
N HIS A 59 2.03 -3.67 -2.70
CA HIS A 59 3.46 -3.72 -2.95
C HIS A 59 3.96 -2.29 -3.20
N VAL A 60 4.97 -1.85 -2.45
CA VAL A 60 5.61 -0.54 -2.63
C VAL A 60 7.02 -0.77 -3.18
N ASN A 61 7.39 -0.02 -4.22
CA ASN A 61 8.70 -0.14 -4.84
C ASN A 61 9.81 0.22 -3.84
N GLY A 62 10.84 -0.62 -3.76
CA GLY A 62 11.93 -0.50 -2.80
C GLY A 62 11.72 -1.29 -1.50
N LEU A 63 10.54 -1.91 -1.30
CA LEU A 63 10.27 -2.77 -0.16
C LEU A 63 10.26 -4.25 -0.58
N ASN A 64 10.83 -5.10 0.26
CA ASN A 64 10.75 -6.57 0.13
C ASN A 64 9.55 -7.16 0.89
N VAL A 65 8.73 -6.29 1.47
CA VAL A 65 7.57 -6.64 2.29
C VAL A 65 6.31 -6.02 1.67
N SER A 66 5.19 -6.71 1.84
CA SER A 66 3.86 -6.29 1.37
C SER A 66 2.84 -6.51 2.47
N VAL A 67 1.79 -5.70 2.51
CA VAL A 67 0.69 -5.84 3.47
C VAL A 67 -0.63 -6.12 2.76
N GLU A 68 -1.50 -6.87 3.43
CA GLU A 68 -2.88 -7.02 2.99
C GLU A 68 -3.61 -5.67 3.12
N VAL A 69 -4.43 -5.33 2.15
CA VAL A 69 -5.22 -4.09 2.12
C VAL A 69 -6.68 -4.36 1.77
N VAL A 70 -7.54 -3.45 2.22
CA VAL A 70 -8.95 -3.38 1.82
C VAL A 70 -9.24 -2.01 1.22
N GLN A 71 -10.24 -1.93 0.36
CA GLN A 71 -10.66 -0.66 -0.22
C GLN A 71 -11.23 0.25 0.89
N ALA A 72 -10.83 1.52 0.88
CA ALA A 72 -11.22 2.54 1.87
C ALA A 72 -12.19 3.55 1.29
#